data_AF-A0A067E6Y9-F1
#
_entry.id   AF-A0A067E6Y9-F1
#
_cell.length_a   1.000
_cell.length_b   1.000
_cell.length_c   1.000
_cell.angle_alpha   90.00
_cell.angle_beta   90.00
_cell.angle_gamma   90.00
#
_symmetry.space_group_name_H-M   'P 1'
#
loop_
_entity.id
_entity.type
_entity.pdbx_description
1 polymer ?
#
loop_
_entity_poly.entity_id
_entity_poly.type
_entity_poly.pdbx_seq_one_letter_code
_entity_poly.pdbx_strand_id
1 'polypeptide(L)'
;MAIGCYDAGVQELLVIDDLLSALVGIEGRYISIKRRVNHVHGNDTYDSTVTFQVDASMDLALQEMAKRIFPLCESFVLTGQFVESRSQFKNGLVNHAFAASLRALLLDYEAMVAQLEHQFRLGRLSIQGLWFYCQPMLGSMQAVSAVIHKASANNFTGSAVLNLLQSQAKAMAGDNTVRSLLEKMTQCASNAYLGILE
;
A
#
# COMPACT_ATOMS: atom_id res chain seq x y z
N MET A 1 18.73 -23.27 -3.03
CA MET A 1 19.87 -22.66 -2.33
C MET A 1 19.34 -21.54 -1.46
N ALA A 2 19.77 -21.51 -0.20
CA ALA A 2 19.45 -20.44 0.73
C ALA A 2 20.21 -19.16 0.33
N ILE A 3 19.62 -17.99 0.55
CA ILE A 3 20.25 -16.71 0.19
C ILE A 3 21.54 -16.47 0.97
N GLY A 4 21.62 -16.98 2.21
CA GLY A 4 22.81 -16.88 3.06
C GLY A 4 24.06 -17.59 2.50
N CYS A 5 23.93 -18.40 1.45
CA CYS A 5 25.08 -19.05 0.80
C CYS A 5 25.87 -18.09 -0.13
N TYR A 6 25.34 -16.92 -0.44
CA TYR A 6 26.00 -15.92 -1.29
C TYR A 6 26.73 -14.85 -0.47
N ASP A 7 27.68 -14.18 -1.11
CA ASP A 7 28.29 -12.97 -0.54
C ASP A 7 27.26 -11.83 -0.40
N ALA A 8 27.48 -10.93 0.57
CA ALA A 8 26.55 -9.84 0.89
C ALA A 8 26.17 -8.99 -0.34
N GLY A 9 27.10 -8.73 -1.27
CA GLY A 9 26.79 -7.96 -2.48
C GLY A 9 25.81 -8.67 -3.41
N VAL A 10 25.91 -10.01 -3.50
CA VAL A 10 24.96 -10.82 -4.28
C VAL A 10 23.62 -10.93 -3.56
N GLN A 11 23.63 -11.07 -2.23
CA GLN A 11 22.41 -11.06 -1.44
C GLN A 11 21.63 -9.76 -1.61
N GLU A 12 22.32 -8.61 -1.63
CA GLU A 12 21.71 -7.30 -1.84
C GLU A 12 20.99 -7.23 -3.20
N LEU A 13 21.64 -7.67 -4.28
CA LEU A 13 21.02 -7.69 -5.61
C LEU A 13 19.78 -8.60 -5.65
N LEU A 14 19.87 -9.79 -5.07
CA LEU A 14 18.76 -10.76 -5.04
C LEU A 14 17.58 -10.25 -4.23
N VAL A 15 17.82 -9.60 -3.08
CA VAL A 15 16.73 -9.08 -2.25
C VAL A 15 16.11 -7.82 -2.85
N ILE A 16 16.86 -6.99 -3.58
CA ILE A 16 16.28 -5.83 -4.29
C ILE A 16 15.31 -6.30 -5.39
N ASP A 17 15.70 -7.31 -6.18
CA ASP A 17 14.84 -7.88 -7.22
C ASP A 17 13.52 -8.42 -6.63
N ASP A 18 13.62 -9.18 -5.54
CA ASP A 18 12.46 -9.68 -4.80
C ASP A 18 11.64 -8.56 -4.16
N LEU A 19 12.27 -7.49 -3.65
CA LEU A 19 11.56 -6.34 -3.08
C LEU A 19 10.79 -5.57 -4.14
N LEU A 20 11.35 -5.40 -5.34
CA LEU A 20 10.65 -4.78 -6.48
C LEU A 20 9.42 -5.60 -6.87
N SER A 21 9.53 -6.93 -6.87
CA SER A 21 8.38 -7.84 -7.07
C SER A 21 7.35 -7.71 -5.95
N ALA A 22 7.80 -7.67 -4.69
CA ALA A 22 6.95 -7.54 -3.51
C ALA A 22 6.21 -6.19 -3.46
N LEU A 23 6.83 -5.11 -3.94
CA LEU A 23 6.22 -3.78 -4.02
C LEU A 23 4.98 -3.77 -4.93
N VAL A 24 4.90 -4.66 -5.92
CA VAL A 24 3.70 -4.86 -6.77
C VAL A 24 2.88 -6.08 -6.36
N GLY A 25 3.09 -6.60 -5.14
CA GLY A 25 2.29 -7.69 -4.57
C GLY A 25 2.60 -9.09 -5.12
N ILE A 26 3.70 -9.24 -5.84
CA ILE A 26 4.16 -10.52 -6.40
C ILE A 26 5.13 -11.18 -5.40
N GLU A 27 4.94 -12.46 -5.16
CA GLU A 27 5.82 -13.24 -4.28
C GLU A 27 7.17 -13.52 -4.97
N GLY A 28 8.25 -13.26 -4.24
CA GLY A 28 9.62 -13.46 -4.70
C GLY A 28 10.18 -14.82 -4.29
N ARG A 29 11.47 -15.03 -4.53
CA ARG A 29 12.15 -16.31 -4.22
C ARG A 29 12.55 -16.44 -2.74
N TYR A 30 12.91 -15.32 -2.13
CA TYR A 30 13.41 -15.14 -0.77
C TYR A 30 12.51 -14.21 0.06
N ILE A 31 11.59 -13.49 -0.57
CA ILE A 31 10.51 -12.74 0.10
C ILE A 31 9.18 -13.45 -0.10
N SER A 32 8.63 -13.96 0.99
CA SER A 32 7.32 -14.63 1.02
C SER A 32 6.21 -13.69 1.46
N ILE A 33 5.02 -13.89 0.91
CA ILE A 33 3.82 -13.09 1.22
C ILE A 33 2.79 -13.96 1.92
N LYS A 34 2.62 -13.74 3.23
CA LYS A 34 1.65 -14.47 4.03
C LYS A 34 0.37 -13.67 4.17
N ARG A 35 -0.70 -14.18 3.57
CA ARG A 35 -2.07 -13.64 3.70
C ARG A 35 -2.81 -14.43 4.77
N ARG A 36 -3.29 -13.75 5.80
CA ARG A 36 -4.15 -14.33 6.83
C ARG A 36 -5.52 -13.69 6.73
N VAL A 37 -6.53 -14.54 6.55
CA VAL A 37 -7.94 -14.13 6.62
C VAL A 37 -8.41 -14.49 8.02
N ASN A 38 -8.61 -13.48 8.86
CA ASN A 38 -9.21 -13.70 10.17
C ASN A 38 -10.73 -13.62 10.02
N HIS A 39 -11.42 -14.72 10.32
CA HIS A 39 -12.86 -14.71 10.52
C HIS A 39 -13.16 -14.14 11.91
N VAL A 40 -13.65 -12.91 11.98
CA VAL A 40 -14.19 -12.36 13.22
C VAL A 40 -15.56 -13.02 13.44
N HIS A 41 -15.66 -13.83 14.49
CA HIS A 41 -16.90 -14.55 14.84
C HIS A 41 -18.09 -13.58 14.92
N GLY A 42 -19.09 -13.78 14.07
CA GLY A 42 -20.40 -13.12 14.16
C GLY A 42 -20.63 -11.89 13.27
N ASN A 43 -19.70 -11.52 12.39
CA ASN A 43 -19.89 -10.45 11.42
C ASN A 43 -19.20 -10.83 10.11
N ASP A 44 -19.80 -10.54 8.94
CA ASP A 44 -19.23 -10.78 7.60
C ASP A 44 -18.04 -9.84 7.29
N THR A 45 -17.21 -9.57 8.30
CA THR A 45 -16.08 -8.63 8.22
C THR A 45 -14.80 -9.44 8.04
N TYR A 46 -14.21 -9.32 6.85
CA TYR A 46 -12.93 -9.93 6.51
C TYR A 46 -11.80 -8.99 6.93
N ASP A 47 -11.12 -9.30 8.03
CA ASP A 47 -9.83 -8.66 8.35
C ASP A 47 -8.72 -9.47 7.67
N SER A 48 -8.33 -8.99 6.47
CA SER A 48 -7.22 -9.55 5.70
C SER A 48 -5.94 -8.89 6.17
N THR A 49 -5.09 -9.64 6.87
CA THR A 49 -3.75 -9.18 7.23
C THR A 49 -2.75 -9.79 6.26
N VAL A 50 -1.90 -8.94 5.68
CA VAL A 50 -0.83 -9.34 4.78
C VAL A 50 0.48 -9.07 5.51
N THR A 51 1.37 -10.06 5.54
CA THR A 51 2.67 -9.95 6.19
C THR A 51 3.75 -10.45 5.26
N PHE A 52 4.84 -9.69 5.17
CA PHE A 52 5.99 -10.03 4.35
C PHE A 52 7.10 -10.59 5.22
N GLN A 53 7.79 -11.61 4.73
CA GLN A 53 8.91 -12.23 5.43
C GLN A 53 10.05 -12.49 4.47
N VAL A 54 11.24 -12.08 4.86
CA VAL A 54 12.49 -12.39 4.16
C VAL A 54 13.11 -13.67 4.69
N ASP A 55 13.83 -14.40 3.84
CA ASP A 55 14.57 -15.60 4.20
C ASP A 55 15.54 -15.33 5.38
N ALA A 56 15.41 -16.15 6.42
CA ALA A 56 16.14 -15.97 7.68
C ALA A 56 17.65 -16.20 7.56
N SER A 57 18.12 -16.84 6.49
CA SER A 57 19.53 -17.06 6.22
C SER A 57 20.26 -15.84 5.66
N MET A 58 19.53 -14.79 5.26
CA MET A 58 20.12 -13.56 4.70
C MET A 58 20.95 -12.80 5.75
N ASP A 59 21.88 -11.98 5.30
CA ASP A 59 22.59 -11.04 6.17
C ASP A 59 21.63 -10.17 6.99
N LEU A 60 21.93 -10.01 8.28
CA LEU A 60 21.03 -9.35 9.23
C LEU A 60 20.79 -7.87 8.89
N ALA A 61 21.81 -7.15 8.40
CA ALA A 61 21.64 -5.75 8.05
C ALA A 61 20.75 -5.58 6.82
N LEU A 62 20.89 -6.46 5.83
CA LEU A 62 19.99 -6.52 4.68
C LEU A 62 18.56 -6.89 5.10
N GLN A 63 18.39 -7.81 6.07
CA GLN A 63 17.07 -8.19 6.57
C GLN A 63 16.35 -6.99 7.19
N GLU A 64 17.04 -6.26 8.05
CA GLU A 64 16.47 -5.08 8.70
C GLU A 64 16.16 -3.96 7.71
N MET A 65 16.96 -3.81 6.64
CA MET A 65 16.66 -2.83 5.60
C MET A 65 15.43 -3.24 4.76
N ALA A 66 15.35 -4.52 4.35
CA ALA A 66 14.20 -5.03 3.61
C ALA A 66 12.88 -4.87 4.41
N LYS A 67 12.92 -5.16 5.72
CA LYS A 67 11.76 -5.02 6.61
C LYS A 67 11.21 -3.59 6.68
N ARG A 68 12.03 -2.56 6.44
CA ARG A 68 11.57 -1.16 6.41
C ARG A 68 10.65 -0.87 5.22
N ILE A 69 10.79 -1.63 4.13
CA ILE A 69 10.01 -1.44 2.90
C ILE A 69 8.66 -2.17 2.98
N PHE A 70 8.54 -3.24 3.78
CA PHE A 70 7.32 -4.05 3.89
C PHE A 70 6.02 -3.29 4.20
N PRO A 71 5.99 -2.27 5.08
CA PRO A 71 4.77 -1.49 5.32
C PRO A 71 4.21 -0.84 4.05
N LEU A 72 5.07 -0.53 3.08
CA LEU A 72 4.66 0.01 1.78
C LEU A 72 4.00 -1.09 0.93
N CYS A 73 4.62 -2.27 0.86
CA CYS A 73 4.07 -3.44 0.15
C CYS A 73 2.71 -3.85 0.73
N GLU A 74 2.58 -3.87 2.06
CA GLU A 74 1.31 -4.17 2.75
C GLU A 74 0.23 -3.15 2.39
N SER A 75 0.58 -1.86 2.41
CA SER A 75 -0.34 -0.79 2.03
C SER A 75 -0.81 -0.90 0.57
N PHE A 76 0.09 -1.29 -0.35
CA PHE A 76 -0.26 -1.54 -1.75
C PHE A 76 -1.29 -2.67 -1.89
N VAL A 77 -1.01 -3.83 -1.29
CA VAL A 77 -1.91 -4.99 -1.38
C VAL A 77 -3.28 -4.70 -0.77
N LEU A 78 -3.32 -4.06 0.41
CA LEU A 78 -4.58 -3.68 1.07
C LEU A 78 -5.38 -2.67 0.23
N THR A 79 -4.69 -1.71 -0.38
CA THR A 79 -5.34 -0.71 -1.23
C THR A 79 -5.92 -1.34 -2.49
N GLY A 80 -5.18 -2.24 -3.14
CA GLY A 80 -5.65 -3.01 -4.30
C GLY A 80 -6.89 -3.84 -3.99
N GLN A 81 -6.87 -4.60 -2.88
CA GLN A 81 -8.02 -5.41 -2.44
C GLN A 81 -9.27 -4.57 -2.17
N PHE A 82 -9.10 -3.38 -1.57
CA PHE A 82 -10.21 -2.47 -1.34
C PHE A 82 -10.80 -1.92 -2.63
N VAL A 83 -9.95 -1.51 -3.57
CA VAL A 83 -10.38 -1.03 -4.88
C VAL A 83 -11.17 -2.09 -5.64
N GLU A 84 -10.71 -3.35 -5.64
CA GLU A 84 -11.40 -4.46 -6.28
C GLU A 84 -12.74 -4.77 -5.61
N SER A 85 -12.77 -4.90 -4.28
CA SER A 85 -13.99 -5.23 -3.53
C SER A 85 -15.08 -4.15 -3.63
N ARG A 86 -14.69 -2.87 -3.63
CA ARG A 86 -15.63 -1.74 -3.71
C ARG A 86 -16.05 -1.36 -5.13
N SER A 87 -15.53 -2.04 -6.15
CA SER A 87 -15.96 -1.90 -7.55
C SER A 87 -17.34 -2.52 -7.82
N GLN A 88 -17.89 -3.28 -6.87
CA GLN A 88 -19.24 -3.82 -6.98
C GLN A 88 -20.28 -2.71 -6.83
N PHE A 89 -21.32 -2.74 -7.68
CA PHE A 89 -22.41 -1.75 -7.79
C PHE A 89 -23.11 -1.38 -6.46
N LYS A 90 -23.01 -2.23 -5.44
CA LYS A 90 -23.69 -2.08 -4.14
C LYS A 90 -23.09 -1.00 -3.22
N ASN A 91 -21.94 -0.42 -3.55
CA ASN A 91 -21.19 0.42 -2.62
C ASN A 91 -21.50 1.93 -2.71
N GLY A 92 -22.28 2.36 -3.71
CA GLY A 92 -22.70 3.75 -3.88
C GLY A 92 -21.64 4.65 -4.52
N LEU A 93 -22.07 5.78 -5.10
CA LEU A 93 -21.23 6.68 -5.91
C LEU A 93 -20.01 7.23 -5.15
N VAL A 94 -20.14 7.53 -3.86
CA VAL A 94 -19.05 8.03 -3.02
C VAL A 94 -17.90 7.02 -2.93
N ASN A 95 -18.21 5.73 -2.75
CA ASN A 95 -17.20 4.68 -2.71
C ASN A 95 -16.57 4.44 -4.07
N HIS A 96 -17.33 4.58 -5.17
CA HIS A 96 -16.77 4.50 -6.51
C HIS A 96 -15.81 5.65 -6.80
N ALA A 97 -16.16 6.88 -6.43
CA ALA A 97 -15.29 8.04 -6.55
C ALA A 97 -14.02 7.88 -5.71
N PHE A 98 -14.16 7.41 -4.46
CA PHE A 98 -13.01 7.12 -3.61
C PHE A 98 -12.12 6.03 -4.23
N ALA A 99 -12.69 4.91 -4.68
CA ALA A 99 -11.94 3.85 -5.36
C ALA A 99 -11.23 4.35 -6.64
N ALA A 100 -11.83 5.28 -7.38
CA ALA A 100 -11.19 5.91 -8.53
C ALA A 100 -9.98 6.77 -8.11
N SER A 101 -10.09 7.56 -7.04
CA SER A 101 -8.95 8.32 -6.50
C SER A 101 -7.83 7.40 -5.99
N LEU A 102 -8.18 6.27 -5.38
CA LEU A 102 -7.21 5.24 -4.98
C LEU A 102 -6.48 4.64 -6.17
N ARG A 103 -7.18 4.33 -7.27
CA ARG A 103 -6.53 3.85 -8.51
C ARG A 103 -5.54 4.87 -9.07
N ALA A 104 -5.88 6.16 -9.05
CA ALA A 104 -4.97 7.20 -9.50
C ALA A 104 -3.68 7.22 -8.66
N LEU A 105 -3.80 7.12 -7.33
CA LEU A 105 -2.63 7.00 -6.44
C LEU A 105 -1.80 5.73 -6.71
N LEU A 106 -2.45 4.60 -6.96
CA LEU A 106 -1.77 3.35 -7.29
C LEU A 106 -0.99 3.43 -8.61
N LEU A 107 -1.49 4.18 -9.60
CA LEU A 107 -0.75 4.40 -10.85
C LEU A 107 0.54 5.21 -10.62
N ASP A 108 0.47 6.26 -9.78
CA ASP A 108 1.67 7.04 -9.42
C ASP A 108 2.69 6.17 -8.64
N TYR A 109 2.18 5.29 -7.77
CA TYR A 109 2.99 4.31 -7.05
C TYR A 109 3.68 3.31 -8.00
N GLU A 110 2.94 2.71 -8.93
CA GLU A 110 3.48 1.76 -9.90
C GLU A 110 4.51 2.42 -10.82
N ALA A 111 4.29 3.68 -11.20
CA ALA A 111 5.27 4.45 -11.95
C ALA A 111 6.59 4.65 -11.19
N MET A 112 6.52 4.91 -9.88
CA MET A 112 7.71 4.96 -9.01
C MET A 112 8.43 3.61 -8.97
N VAL A 113 7.71 2.49 -8.81
CA VAL A 113 8.32 1.15 -8.79
C VAL A 113 8.98 0.83 -10.13
N ALA A 114 8.34 1.16 -11.26
CA ALA A 114 8.91 0.96 -12.60
C ALA A 114 10.21 1.78 -12.80
N GLN A 115 10.26 3.01 -12.27
CA GLN A 115 11.48 3.83 -12.30
C GLN A 115 12.61 3.21 -11.47
N LEU A 116 12.28 2.64 -10.30
CA LEU A 116 13.24 1.94 -9.45
C LEU A 116 13.78 0.68 -10.12
N GLU A 117 12.90 -0.12 -10.72
CA GLU A 117 13.30 -1.30 -11.48
C GLU A 117 14.22 -0.93 -12.64
N HIS A 118 13.94 0.18 -13.33
CA HIS A 118 14.84 0.70 -14.35
C HIS A 118 16.23 1.06 -13.79
N GLN A 119 16.31 1.73 -12.63
CA GLN A 119 17.60 2.03 -11.99
C GLN A 119 18.34 0.76 -11.56
N PHE A 120 17.61 -0.26 -11.09
CA PHE A 120 18.18 -1.56 -10.73
C PHE A 120 18.79 -2.26 -11.94
N ARG A 121 18.09 -2.29 -13.08
CA ARG A 121 18.60 -2.85 -14.34
C ARG A 121 19.85 -2.13 -14.86
N LEU A 122 20.01 -0.85 -14.55
CA LEU A 122 21.22 -0.08 -14.87
C LEU A 122 22.38 -0.31 -13.88
N GLY A 123 22.17 -1.12 -12.82
CA GLY A 123 23.16 -1.34 -11.76
C GLY A 123 23.36 -0.12 -10.85
N ARG A 124 22.36 0.77 -10.76
CA ARG A 124 22.44 2.06 -10.04
C ARG A 124 21.60 2.12 -8.78
N LEU A 125 21.00 1.00 -8.37
CA LEU A 125 20.13 0.92 -7.21
C LEU A 125 20.76 0.05 -6.13
N SER A 126 20.96 0.63 -4.95
CA SER A 126 21.26 -0.10 -3.72
C SER A 126 20.01 -0.24 -2.86
N ILE A 127 20.06 -1.09 -1.83
CA ILE A 127 18.91 -1.30 -0.94
C ILE A 127 18.59 -0.03 -0.12
N GLN A 128 19.61 0.75 0.23
CA GLN A 128 19.42 2.04 0.90
C GLN A 128 18.83 3.08 -0.07
N GLY A 129 19.24 3.06 -1.33
CA GLY A 129 18.65 3.88 -2.39
C GLY A 129 17.17 3.55 -2.58
N LEU A 130 16.82 2.26 -2.65
CA LEU A 130 15.45 1.79 -2.74
C LEU A 130 14.59 2.33 -1.59
N TRP A 131 15.06 2.19 -0.34
CA TRP A 131 14.38 2.75 0.83
C TRP A 131 14.18 4.26 0.71
N PHE A 132 15.23 5.01 0.39
CA PHE A 132 15.20 6.47 0.25
C PHE A 132 14.13 6.93 -0.75
N TYR A 133 14.10 6.34 -1.95
CA TYR A 133 13.14 6.71 -2.98
C TYR A 133 11.70 6.30 -2.66
N CYS A 134 11.49 5.29 -1.80
CA CYS A 134 10.16 4.89 -1.34
C CYS A 134 9.57 5.82 -0.26
N GLN A 135 10.42 6.57 0.47
CA GLN A 135 9.97 7.41 1.60
C GLN A 135 8.86 8.42 1.26
N PRO A 136 8.91 9.14 0.12
CA PRO A 136 7.87 10.12 -0.22
C PRO A 136 6.47 9.50 -0.36
N MET A 137 6.41 8.25 -0.81
CA MET A 137 5.14 7.54 -1.04
C MET A 137 4.63 6.83 0.21
N LEU A 138 5.52 6.53 1.17
CA LEU A 138 5.21 5.77 2.38
C LEU A 138 4.08 6.41 3.20
N GLY A 139 4.17 7.72 3.48
CA GLY A 139 3.17 8.43 4.27
C GLY A 139 1.78 8.42 3.61
N SER A 140 1.75 8.67 2.29
CA SER A 140 0.52 8.68 1.49
C SER A 140 -0.16 7.32 1.49
N MET A 141 0.59 6.25 1.21
CA MET A 141 0.07 4.89 1.17
C MET A 141 -0.39 4.40 2.56
N GLN A 142 0.36 4.70 3.62
CA GLN A 142 -0.02 4.33 4.99
C GLN A 142 -1.28 5.06 5.47
N ALA A 143 -1.39 6.36 5.18
CA ALA A 143 -2.57 7.14 5.56
C ALA A 143 -3.84 6.63 4.86
N VAL A 144 -3.72 6.28 3.58
CA VAL A 144 -4.81 5.68 2.80
C VAL A 144 -5.16 4.29 3.33
N SER A 145 -4.16 3.44 3.59
CA SER A 145 -4.36 2.11 4.16
C SER A 145 -5.12 2.17 5.51
N ALA A 146 -4.80 3.14 6.36
CA ALA A 146 -5.51 3.36 7.62
C ALA A 146 -6.99 3.74 7.42
N VAL A 147 -7.32 4.54 6.39
CA VAL A 147 -8.72 4.85 6.05
C VAL A 147 -9.44 3.61 5.53
N ILE A 148 -8.78 2.84 4.66
CA ILE A 148 -9.31 1.61 4.07
C ILE A 148 -9.63 0.56 5.12
N HIS A 149 -8.73 0.36 6.10
CA HIS A 149 -8.93 -0.56 7.20
C HIS A 149 -10.17 -0.18 8.02
N LYS A 150 -10.28 1.10 8.42
CA LYS A 150 -11.45 1.63 9.16
C LYS A 150 -12.75 1.53 8.34
N ALA A 151 -12.69 1.81 7.04
CA ALA A 151 -13.85 1.73 6.16
C ALA A 151 -14.34 0.29 5.97
N SER A 152 -13.41 -0.66 5.87
CA SER A 152 -13.71 -2.09 5.70
C SER A 152 -14.25 -2.72 6.98
N ALA A 153 -13.63 -2.42 8.13
CA ALA A 153 -14.04 -2.97 9.43
C ALA A 153 -15.48 -2.59 9.81
N ASN A 154 -15.94 -1.41 9.41
CA ASN A 154 -17.26 -0.90 9.76
C ASN A 154 -18.27 -0.94 8.60
N ASN A 155 -17.90 -1.50 7.45
CA ASN A 155 -18.73 -1.50 6.23
C ASN A 155 -19.27 -0.12 5.86
N PHE A 156 -18.46 0.92 6.02
CA PHE A 156 -18.89 2.29 5.77
C PHE A 156 -19.17 2.54 4.29
N THR A 157 -20.26 3.25 4.05
CA THR A 157 -20.71 3.69 2.72
C THR A 157 -21.16 5.14 2.79
N GLY A 158 -21.15 5.82 1.64
CA GLY A 158 -21.63 7.21 1.54
C GLY A 158 -20.90 8.19 2.46
N SER A 159 -21.65 8.96 3.25
CA SER A 159 -21.13 10.03 4.11
C SER A 159 -20.17 9.54 5.20
N ALA A 160 -20.27 8.29 5.63
CA ALA A 160 -19.35 7.72 6.62
C ALA A 160 -17.89 7.66 6.10
N VAL A 161 -17.71 7.39 4.79
CA VAL A 161 -16.38 7.37 4.15
C VAL A 161 -15.81 8.79 4.05
N LEU A 162 -16.66 9.79 3.73
CA LEU A 162 -16.27 11.21 3.73
C LEU A 162 -15.79 11.66 5.11
N ASN A 163 -16.53 11.30 6.15
CA ASN A 163 -16.18 11.63 7.53
C ASN A 163 -14.86 10.99 7.94
N LEU A 164 -14.59 9.74 7.53
CA LEU A 164 -13.30 9.09 7.77
C LEU A 164 -12.15 9.81 7.07
N LEU A 165 -12.30 10.14 5.79
CA LEU A 165 -11.27 10.86 5.03
C LEU A 165 -10.96 12.21 5.67
N GLN A 166 -11.99 12.97 6.04
CA GLN A 166 -11.84 14.28 6.67
C GLN A 166 -11.23 14.17 8.08
N SER A 167 -11.62 13.16 8.86
CA SER A 167 -11.03 12.88 10.17
C SER A 167 -9.55 12.53 10.05
N GLN A 168 -9.19 11.68 9.09
CA GLN A 168 -7.79 11.32 8.84
C GLN A 168 -6.97 12.52 8.34
N ALA A 169 -7.52 13.36 7.46
CA ALA A 169 -6.86 14.57 6.98
C ALA A 169 -6.54 15.53 8.14
N LYS A 170 -7.48 15.70 9.08
CA LYS A 170 -7.28 16.49 10.30
C LYS A 170 -6.20 15.90 11.21
N ALA A 171 -6.17 14.57 11.37
CA ALA A 171 -5.13 13.90 12.15
C ALA A 171 -3.74 14.08 11.53
N MET A 172 -3.66 14.20 10.20
CA MET A 172 -2.42 14.40 9.45
C MET A 172 -2.08 15.88 9.21
N ALA A 173 -2.58 16.81 10.05
CA ALA A 173 -2.37 18.25 9.85
C ALA A 173 -0.89 18.68 9.79
N GLY A 174 0.02 17.92 10.40
CA GLY A 174 1.46 18.16 10.33
C GLY A 174 2.14 17.71 9.03
N ASP A 175 1.50 16.82 8.24
CA ASP A 175 2.00 16.36 6.96
C ASP A 175 1.14 16.95 5.83
N ASN A 176 1.64 18.05 5.24
CA ASN A 176 0.92 18.77 4.19
C ASN A 176 0.68 17.93 2.94
N THR A 177 1.58 16.99 2.64
CA THR A 177 1.47 16.16 1.43
C THR A 177 0.34 15.16 1.57
N VAL A 178 0.32 14.42 2.69
CA VAL A 178 -0.72 13.45 3.03
C VAL A 178 -2.05 14.14 3.23
N ARG A 179 -2.08 15.29 3.93
CA ARG A 179 -3.30 16.08 4.11
C ARG A 179 -3.89 16.52 2.77
N SER A 180 -3.09 17.10 1.89
CA SER A 180 -3.56 17.54 0.56
C SER A 180 -4.09 16.38 -0.28
N LEU A 181 -3.46 15.20 -0.19
CA LEU A 181 -3.95 13.98 -0.84
C LEU A 181 -5.34 13.59 -0.32
N LEU A 182 -5.51 13.51 1.00
CA LEU A 182 -6.79 13.14 1.63
C LEU A 182 -7.89 14.17 1.36
N GLU A 183 -7.55 15.46 1.34
CA GLU A 183 -8.47 16.55 0.96
C GLU A 183 -8.93 16.40 -0.50
N LYS A 184 -8.01 16.11 -1.43
CA LYS A 184 -8.36 15.84 -2.85
C LYS A 184 -9.30 14.64 -2.98
N MET A 185 -9.01 13.53 -2.28
CA MET A 185 -9.88 12.35 -2.25
C MET A 185 -11.27 12.69 -1.68
N THR A 186 -11.32 13.50 -0.63
CA THR A 186 -12.58 13.98 -0.03
C THR A 186 -13.39 14.81 -1.03
N GLN A 187 -12.73 15.71 -1.77
CA GLN A 187 -13.40 16.54 -2.77
C GLN A 187 -13.98 15.69 -3.91
N CYS A 188 -13.23 14.72 -4.43
CA CYS A 188 -13.72 13.79 -5.46
C CYS A 188 -14.97 13.03 -4.98
N ALA A 189 -14.91 12.52 -3.75
CA ALA A 189 -16.01 11.77 -3.15
C ALA A 189 -17.23 12.65 -2.82
N SER A 190 -17.02 13.91 -2.41
CA SER A 190 -18.08 14.88 -2.13
C SER A 190 -18.80 15.33 -3.40
N ASN A 191 -18.06 15.59 -4.49
CA ASN A 191 -18.66 15.94 -5.79
C ASN A 191 -19.62 14.84 -6.27
N ALA A 192 -19.24 13.57 -6.11
CA ALA A 192 -20.11 12.44 -6.44
C ALA A 192 -21.35 12.33 -5.54
N TYR A 193 -21.27 12.80 -4.28
CA TYR A 193 -22.41 12.89 -3.37
C TYR A 193 -23.36 14.03 -3.76
N LEU A 194 -22.82 15.21 -4.07
CA LEU A 194 -23.61 16.38 -4.44
C LEU A 194 -24.34 16.21 -5.78
N GLY A 195 -23.73 15.52 -6.75
CA GLY A 195 -24.40 15.20 -8.03
C GLY A 195 -25.59 14.24 -7.91
N ILE A 196 -25.88 13.69 -6.72
CA ILE A 196 -27.13 12.94 -6.44
C ILE A 196 -28.24 13.87 -5.93
N LEU A 197 -27.87 15.01 -5.33
CA LEU A 197 -28.79 15.97 -4.73
C LEU A 197 -29.31 17.02 -5.72
N GLU A 198 -28.62 17.19 -6.86
CA GLU A 198 -29.04 17.98 -8.01
C GLU A 198 -29.91 17.16 -8.97
#